data_AF-A0A0A9WVF3-F1
#
_entry.id   AF-A0A0A9WVF3-F1
#
_cell.length_a   1.000
_cell.length_b   1.000
_cell.length_c   1.000
_cell.angle_alpha   90.00
_cell.angle_beta   90.00
_cell.angle_gamma   90.00
#
_symmetry.space_group_name_H-M   'P 1'
#
loop_
_entity.id
_entity.type
_entity.pdbx_description
1 polymer ?
#
loop_
_entity_poly.entity_id
_entity_poly.type
_entity_poly.pdbx_seq_one_letter_code
_entity_poly.pdbx_strand_id
1 'polypeptide(L)'
;MSLFLESSTLEIDHTWYQFFNVRRFLVVYLSGVLTVFSFRMAKILMRIFMLTPQEFGIDLFDESQCDLSLSEAIGDSRVPLVRALAFRYLLSISQGQDPDSKDKRKKIFSLNPAGDVPAEWRTVSCDCLGVIEEFSAKLESLREIAVQKGKWSDDVVPVLPRHLAMQAMRKKAHREELTEKRKAMNPLERLSFELRQLASKMPWLMYIFDCEKENQFLRLTRDCQVMLFAVRVLSCLVSCSILEDRFGVVQRDIPMILATLNTLKDKLVALRRVSPPCAGFAVYVQRSLLRIWLSFPDSYGADGLRHFS
;
A
#
# COMPACT_ATOMS: atom_id res chain seq x y z
N MET A 1 17.56 63.62 9.08
CA MET A 1 18.60 63.78 10.11
C MET A 1 19.03 62.36 10.49
N SER A 2 19.84 61.68 9.67
CA SER A 2 21.31 61.75 9.74
C SER A 2 21.78 61.66 11.20
N LEU A 3 22.57 60.69 11.68
CA LEU A 3 23.51 59.73 11.11
C LEU A 3 24.58 59.64 12.22
N PHE A 4 25.26 58.49 12.34
CA PHE A 4 26.56 58.35 13.04
C PHE A 4 26.51 58.40 14.58
N LEU A 5 27.32 57.66 15.33
CA LEU A 5 28.13 56.46 15.13
C LEU A 5 28.77 56.31 16.52
N GLU A 6 28.53 55.21 17.23
CA GLU A 6 29.58 54.72 18.12
C GLU A 6 29.57 53.21 17.99
N SER A 7 30.50 52.79 17.14
CA SER A 7 30.89 51.43 16.88
C SER A 7 31.53 50.82 18.13
N SER A 8 31.43 49.48 18.21
CA SER A 8 32.37 48.56 18.86
C SER A 8 32.54 48.72 20.37
N THR A 9 32.10 47.77 21.19
CA THR A 9 32.85 46.50 21.36
C THR A 9 31.95 45.30 21.65
N LEU A 10 31.93 44.34 20.73
CA LEU A 10 32.30 42.94 20.99
C LEU A 10 31.96 42.37 22.39
N GLU A 11 30.67 42.10 22.67
CA GLU A 11 30.26 41.21 23.76
C GLU A 11 29.68 39.92 23.18
N ILE A 12 30.56 39.09 22.64
CA ILE A 12 30.23 37.71 22.21
C ILE A 12 30.07 36.77 23.43
N ASP A 13 30.45 37.22 24.64
CA ASP A 13 30.52 36.39 25.85
C ASP A 13 29.23 36.27 26.66
N HIS A 14 28.18 37.06 26.39
CA HIS A 14 26.91 36.96 27.14
C HIS A 14 25.89 35.97 26.56
N THR A 15 26.19 35.33 25.43
CA THR A 15 25.27 34.36 24.79
C THR A 15 25.21 33.03 25.56
N TRP A 16 26.30 32.58 26.18
CA TRP A 16 26.36 31.32 26.92
C TRP A 16 25.54 31.34 28.23
N TYR A 17 25.50 32.48 28.93
CA TYR A 17 24.67 32.64 30.13
C TYR A 17 23.17 32.71 29.83
N GLN A 18 22.78 33.06 28.60
CA GLN A 18 21.37 32.97 28.18
C GLN A 18 20.89 31.53 27.95
N PHE A 19 21.80 30.60 27.61
CA PHE A 19 21.49 29.17 27.50
C PHE A 19 21.26 28.52 28.87
N PHE A 20 21.99 28.95 29.91
CA PHE A 20 21.86 28.45 31.29
C PHE A 20 20.74 29.13 32.11
N ASN A 21 19.80 29.81 31.44
CA ASN A 21 18.65 30.34 32.14
C ASN A 21 17.64 29.21 32.36
N VAL A 22 17.63 28.65 33.58
CA VAL A 22 16.79 27.51 34.00
C VAL A 22 15.33 27.70 33.58
N ARG A 23 14.82 28.94 33.65
CA ARG A 23 13.46 29.28 33.21
C ARG A 23 13.26 29.06 31.70
N ARG A 24 14.19 29.50 30.86
CA ARG A 24 14.10 29.32 29.39
C ARG A 24 14.28 27.86 29.01
N PHE A 25 15.21 27.16 29.64
CA PHE A 25 15.40 25.72 29.45
C PHE A 25 14.12 24.94 29.81
N LEU A 26 13.50 25.26 30.95
CA LEU A 26 12.27 24.61 31.38
C LEU A 26 11.10 24.91 30.43
N VAL A 27 10.97 26.15 29.94
CA VAL A 27 9.96 26.51 28.94
C VAL A 27 10.17 25.75 27.63
N VAL A 28 11.40 25.69 27.12
CA VAL A 28 11.71 24.93 25.88
C VAL A 28 11.46 23.44 26.09
N TYR A 29 11.89 22.88 27.22
CA TYR A 29 11.67 21.48 27.56
C TYR A 29 10.18 21.14 27.66
N LEU A 30 9.39 21.91 28.42
CA LEU A 30 7.95 21.71 28.55
C LEU A 30 7.22 21.88 27.21
N SER A 31 7.59 22.90 26.43
CA SER A 31 6.98 23.11 25.09
C SER A 31 7.31 21.95 24.14
N GLY A 32 8.51 21.37 24.23
CA GLY A 32 8.92 20.19 23.47
C GLY A 32 8.13 18.95 23.89
N VAL A 33 8.01 18.70 25.20
CA VAL A 33 7.21 17.58 25.73
C VAL A 33 5.75 17.72 25.33
N LEU A 34 5.17 18.92 25.44
CA LEU A 34 3.80 19.20 25.03
C LEU A 34 3.60 18.96 23.54
N THR A 35 4.52 19.43 22.69
CA THR A 35 4.44 19.22 21.23
C THR A 35 4.49 17.73 20.87
N VAL A 36 5.42 16.98 21.47
CA VAL A 36 5.54 15.53 21.25
C VAL A 36 4.29 14.80 21.76
N PHE A 37 3.77 15.19 22.92
CA PHE A 37 2.53 14.65 23.47
C PHE A 37 1.34 14.92 22.55
N SER A 38 1.12 16.16 22.12
CA SER A 38 0.05 16.54 21.20
C SER A 38 0.14 15.79 19.88
N PHE A 39 1.35 15.61 19.32
CA PHE A 39 1.52 14.85 18.09
C PHE A 39 1.22 13.35 18.27
N ARG A 40 1.64 12.76 19.40
CA ARG A 40 1.30 11.37 19.74
C ARG A 40 -0.20 11.20 19.96
N MET A 41 -0.83 12.12 20.70
CA MET A 41 -2.28 12.11 20.93
C MET A 41 -3.03 12.26 19.62
N ALA A 42 -2.67 13.20 18.75
CA ALA A 42 -3.28 13.35 17.43
C ALA A 42 -3.15 12.08 16.59
N LYS A 43 -1.98 11.41 16.61
CA LYS A 43 -1.79 10.14 15.89
C LYS A 43 -2.64 9.00 16.45
N ILE A 44 -2.80 8.92 17.77
CA ILE A 44 -3.66 7.93 18.41
C ILE A 44 -5.12 8.23 18.11
N LEU A 45 -5.55 9.49 18.21
CA LEU A 45 -6.91 9.93 17.94
C LEU A 45 -7.28 9.68 16.46
N MET A 46 -6.37 10.03 15.55
CA MET A 46 -6.53 9.75 14.12
C MET A 46 -6.60 8.24 13.86
N ARG A 47 -5.78 7.43 14.54
CA ARG A 47 -5.93 5.98 14.49
C ARG A 47 -7.30 5.55 14.99
N ILE A 48 -7.74 5.99 16.17
CA ILE A 48 -9.03 5.60 16.73
C ILE A 48 -10.15 5.96 15.77
N PHE A 49 -10.25 7.22 15.32
CA PHE A 49 -11.28 7.65 14.39
C PHE A 49 -11.24 6.94 13.04
N MET A 50 -10.06 6.62 12.51
CA MET A 50 -9.91 5.89 11.24
C MET A 50 -10.05 4.36 11.37
N LEU A 51 -9.89 3.81 12.58
CA LEU A 51 -9.98 2.38 12.88
C LEU A 51 -11.30 1.98 13.55
N THR A 52 -12.12 2.94 13.99
CA THR A 52 -13.49 2.65 14.43
C THR A 52 -14.16 1.81 13.33
N PRO A 53 -14.77 0.67 13.68
CA PRO A 53 -15.52 -0.12 12.71
C PRO A 53 -16.67 0.74 12.21
N GLN A 54 -16.55 1.25 10.99
CA GLN A 54 -17.66 1.87 10.29
C GLN A 54 -18.51 0.74 9.76
N GLU A 55 -19.71 0.60 10.31
CA GLU A 55 -20.70 -0.33 9.79
C GLU A 55 -21.24 0.26 8.50
N PHE A 56 -21.08 -0.46 7.40
CA PHE A 56 -21.77 -0.14 6.16
C PHE A 56 -23.05 -0.95 6.12
N GLY A 57 -24.16 -0.30 5.77
CA GLY A 57 -25.41 -1.00 5.53
C GLY A 57 -25.21 -2.02 4.41
N ILE A 58 -25.40 -3.31 4.74
CA ILE A 58 -25.39 -4.41 3.77
C ILE A 58 -26.72 -4.46 3.01
N ASP A 59 -27.74 -3.79 3.55
CA ASP A 59 -29.09 -3.80 3.00
C ASP A 59 -29.21 -2.75 1.89
N LEU A 60 -29.27 -3.21 0.63
CA LEU A 60 -29.74 -2.42 -0.52
C LEU A 60 -31.26 -2.23 -0.52
N PHE A 61 -31.99 -2.79 0.45
CA PHE A 61 -33.46 -2.79 0.53
C PHE A 61 -34.05 -2.37 1.89
N ASP A 62 -33.24 -1.87 2.82
CA ASP A 62 -33.76 -1.26 4.04
C ASP A 62 -33.21 0.17 4.16
N GLU A 63 -34.03 1.15 3.81
CA GLU A 63 -33.72 2.59 3.89
C GLU A 63 -33.56 3.09 5.34
N SER A 64 -33.66 2.25 6.35
CA SER A 64 -33.95 2.75 7.69
C SER A 64 -32.76 3.21 8.53
N GLN A 65 -31.48 2.88 8.23
CA GLN A 65 -30.39 3.21 9.18
C GLN A 65 -28.98 3.55 8.63
N CYS A 66 -28.72 3.65 7.32
CA CYS A 66 -27.35 3.95 6.83
C CYS A 66 -27.32 4.95 5.66
N ASP A 67 -26.64 6.08 5.87
CA ASP A 67 -26.45 7.16 4.87
C ASP A 67 -25.54 6.76 3.68
N LEU A 68 -24.93 5.57 3.69
CA LEU A 68 -24.05 5.09 2.62
C LEU A 68 -24.17 3.56 2.44
N SER A 69 -24.63 3.12 1.27
CA SER A 69 -24.73 1.70 0.92
C SER A 69 -23.36 1.08 0.67
N LEU A 70 -23.18 -0.21 1.01
CA LEU A 70 -21.90 -0.91 0.82
C LEU A 70 -21.44 -0.90 -0.65
N SER A 71 -22.35 -1.04 -1.60
CA SER A 71 -22.05 -0.99 -3.04
C SER A 71 -21.60 0.40 -3.49
N GLU A 72 -22.21 1.46 -2.97
CA GLU A 72 -21.80 2.84 -3.24
C GLU A 72 -20.44 3.16 -2.61
N ALA A 73 -20.16 2.65 -1.41
CA ALA A 73 -18.87 2.81 -0.74
C ALA A 73 -17.72 2.05 -1.42
N ILE A 74 -18.01 0.90 -2.06
CA ILE A 74 -17.04 0.12 -2.84
C ILE A 74 -16.78 0.76 -4.21
N GLY A 75 -17.83 1.29 -4.85
CA GLY A 75 -17.77 1.98 -6.13
C GLY A 75 -17.20 3.40 -6.08
N ASP A 76 -17.16 4.03 -4.91
CA ASP A 76 -16.65 5.40 -4.77
C ASP A 76 -15.11 5.46 -4.97
N SER A 77 -14.73 5.96 -6.15
CA SER A 77 -13.33 6.22 -6.50
C SER A 77 -12.82 7.59 -6.01
N ARG A 78 -13.70 8.47 -5.51
CA ARG A 78 -13.33 9.84 -5.11
C ARG A 78 -12.52 9.85 -3.83
N VAL A 79 -12.80 8.93 -2.90
CA VAL A 79 -12.08 8.80 -1.63
C VAL A 79 -11.56 7.37 -1.45
N PRO A 80 -10.28 7.08 -1.78
CA PRO A 80 -9.73 5.72 -1.71
C PRO A 80 -9.73 5.12 -0.31
N LEU A 81 -9.84 5.97 0.73
CA LEU A 81 -9.98 5.55 2.11
C LEU A 81 -11.35 4.88 2.37
N VAL A 82 -12.44 5.43 1.82
CA VAL A 82 -13.79 4.87 1.97
C VAL A 82 -13.86 3.50 1.32
N ARG A 83 -13.34 3.37 0.10
CA ARG A 83 -13.18 2.08 -0.59
C ARG A 83 -12.39 1.08 0.25
N ALA A 84 -11.22 1.47 0.80
CA ALA A 84 -10.42 0.58 1.65
C ALA A 84 -11.13 0.17 2.96
N LEU A 85 -11.91 1.07 3.56
CA LEU A 85 -12.73 0.78 4.74
C LEU A 85 -13.88 -0.16 4.42
N ALA A 86 -14.55 0.01 3.28
CA ALA A 86 -15.62 -0.86 2.80
C ALA A 86 -15.11 -2.30 2.57
N PHE A 87 -13.96 -2.46 1.89
CA PHE A 87 -13.32 -3.77 1.72
C PHE A 87 -12.88 -4.40 3.05
N ARG A 88 -12.41 -3.60 4.02
CA ARG A 88 -12.08 -4.08 5.36
C ARG A 88 -13.32 -4.54 6.12
N TYR A 89 -14.44 -3.83 5.99
CA TYR A 89 -15.71 -4.22 6.58
C TYR A 89 -16.22 -5.53 5.97
N LEU A 90 -16.24 -5.64 4.64
CA LEU A 90 -16.60 -6.87 3.94
C LEU A 90 -15.71 -8.05 4.34
N LEU A 91 -14.42 -7.79 4.55
CA LEU A 91 -13.48 -8.79 5.07
C LEU A 91 -13.88 -9.28 6.46
N SER A 92 -14.29 -8.38 7.37
CA SER A 92 -14.72 -8.76 8.72
C SER A 92 -15.96 -9.67 8.70
N ILE A 93 -16.90 -9.41 7.79
CA ILE A 93 -18.10 -10.26 7.56
C ILE A 93 -17.69 -11.62 6.99
N SER A 94 -16.79 -11.63 6.00
CA SER A 94 -16.35 -12.87 5.35
C SER A 94 -15.56 -13.79 6.28
N GLN A 95 -14.80 -13.23 7.23
CA GLN A 95 -13.98 -14.01 8.16
C GLN A 95 -14.76 -14.53 9.38
N GLY A 96 -16.00 -14.09 9.55
CA GLY A 96 -16.82 -14.50 10.69
C GLY A 96 -16.40 -13.88 12.02
N GLN A 97 -15.77 -12.70 12.00
CA GLN A 97 -15.34 -12.03 13.23
C GLN A 97 -16.51 -11.44 14.04
N ASP A 98 -17.62 -11.16 13.36
CA ASP A 98 -18.84 -10.58 13.92
C ASP A 98 -19.85 -11.70 14.24
N PRO A 99 -20.52 -11.71 15.43
CA PRO A 99 -21.59 -12.66 15.75
C PRO A 99 -22.68 -12.76 14.67
N ASP A 100 -23.04 -11.63 14.02
CA ASP A 100 -24.10 -11.60 13.00
C ASP A 100 -23.57 -11.89 11.58
N SER A 101 -22.28 -12.19 11.45
CA SER A 101 -21.63 -12.41 10.16
C SER A 101 -22.27 -13.51 9.31
N LYS A 102 -22.85 -14.54 9.95
CA LYS A 102 -23.50 -15.66 9.25
C LYS A 102 -24.77 -15.21 8.56
N ASP A 103 -25.59 -14.40 9.21
CA ASP A 103 -26.84 -13.91 8.62
C ASP A 103 -26.56 -12.84 7.56
N LYS A 104 -25.55 -12.01 7.78
CA LYS A 104 -25.01 -11.08 6.76
C LYS A 104 -24.52 -11.82 5.50
N ARG A 105 -23.78 -12.94 5.64
CA ARG A 105 -23.36 -13.76 4.48
C ARG A 105 -24.53 -14.44 3.77
N LYS A 106 -25.53 -14.93 4.50
CA LYS A 106 -26.76 -15.47 3.90
C LYS A 106 -27.50 -14.41 3.07
N LYS A 107 -27.52 -13.16 3.52
CA LYS A 107 -28.07 -12.03 2.74
C LYS A 107 -27.28 -11.82 1.43
N ILE A 108 -25.95 -11.87 1.47
CA ILE A 108 -25.11 -11.78 0.26
C ILE A 108 -25.42 -12.90 -0.74
N PHE A 109 -25.67 -14.12 -0.25
CA PHE A 109 -26.02 -15.27 -1.10
C PHE A 109 -27.50 -15.31 -1.49
N SER A 110 -28.33 -14.39 -1.00
CA SER A 110 -29.76 -14.39 -1.29
C SER A 110 -30.05 -13.96 -2.73
N LEU A 111 -31.14 -14.48 -3.26
CA LEU A 111 -31.68 -14.07 -4.55
C LEU A 111 -32.55 -12.83 -4.35
N ASN A 112 -32.58 -11.97 -5.37
CA ASN A 112 -33.57 -10.89 -5.45
C ASN A 112 -35.00 -11.48 -5.29
N PRO A 113 -35.98 -10.82 -4.68
CA PRO A 113 -37.38 -11.26 -4.60
C PRO A 113 -38.01 -11.82 -5.88
N ALA A 114 -37.50 -11.47 -7.06
CA ALA A 114 -37.90 -12.04 -8.36
C ALA A 114 -37.34 -13.47 -8.64
N GLY A 115 -36.41 -13.98 -7.82
CA GLY A 115 -35.85 -15.33 -7.91
C GLY A 115 -34.74 -15.55 -8.94
N ASP A 116 -34.53 -14.62 -9.88
CA ASP A 116 -33.71 -14.92 -11.07
C ASP A 116 -32.22 -14.54 -10.97
N VAL A 117 -31.87 -13.54 -10.15
CA VAL A 117 -30.50 -13.00 -10.12
C VAL A 117 -30.03 -12.71 -8.69
N PRO A 118 -28.85 -13.20 -8.29
CA PRO A 118 -28.20 -12.81 -7.05
C PRO A 118 -27.52 -11.44 -7.24
N ALA A 119 -28.26 -10.35 -7.05
CA ALA A 119 -27.76 -9.00 -7.26
C ALA A 119 -26.62 -8.64 -6.30
N GLU A 120 -26.74 -9.05 -5.03
CA GLU A 120 -25.78 -8.74 -3.97
C GLU A 120 -24.43 -9.41 -4.19
N TRP A 121 -24.43 -10.73 -4.37
CA TRP A 121 -23.23 -11.48 -4.70
C TRP A 121 -22.58 -10.98 -5.98
N ARG A 122 -23.36 -10.69 -7.02
CA ARG A 122 -22.82 -10.22 -8.30
C ARG A 122 -22.12 -8.88 -8.16
N THR A 123 -22.66 -7.96 -7.37
CA THR A 123 -22.03 -6.67 -7.10
C THR A 123 -20.71 -6.88 -6.37
N VAL A 124 -20.72 -7.65 -5.28
CA VAL A 124 -19.52 -7.97 -4.49
C VAL A 124 -18.45 -8.68 -5.31
N SER A 125 -18.82 -9.67 -6.12
CA SER A 125 -17.89 -10.44 -6.93
C SER A 125 -17.31 -9.60 -8.08
N CYS A 126 -18.14 -8.84 -8.79
CA CYS A 126 -17.68 -7.90 -9.83
C CYS A 126 -16.73 -6.85 -9.26
N ASP A 127 -17.02 -6.28 -8.10
CA ASP A 127 -16.16 -5.27 -7.49
C ASP A 127 -14.81 -5.83 -7.01
N CYS A 128 -14.83 -7.02 -6.40
CA CYS A 128 -13.60 -7.70 -5.97
C CYS A 128 -12.72 -8.10 -7.18
N LEU A 129 -13.34 -8.64 -8.23
CA LEU A 129 -12.63 -9.01 -9.47
C LEU A 129 -12.10 -7.77 -10.19
N GLY A 130 -12.88 -6.69 -10.25
CA GLY A 130 -12.47 -5.42 -10.84
C GLY A 130 -11.24 -4.82 -10.15
N VAL A 131 -11.16 -4.86 -8.82
CA VAL A 131 -9.95 -4.44 -8.07
C VAL A 131 -8.74 -5.30 -8.46
N ILE A 132 -8.92 -6.61 -8.58
CA ILE A 132 -7.85 -7.54 -8.94
C ILE A 132 -7.36 -7.28 -10.36
N GLU A 133 -8.26 -7.02 -11.29
CA GLU A 133 -7.94 -6.69 -12.68
C GLU A 133 -7.25 -5.32 -12.80
N GLU A 134 -7.74 -4.29 -12.10
CA GLU A 134 -7.13 -2.96 -12.01
C GLU A 134 -5.68 -3.06 -11.51
N PHE A 135 -5.46 -3.81 -10.42
CA PHE A 135 -4.13 -4.04 -9.90
C PHE A 135 -3.26 -4.88 -10.85
N SER A 136 -3.84 -5.87 -11.52
CA SER A 136 -3.14 -6.69 -12.52
C SER A 136 -2.68 -5.86 -13.73
N ALA A 137 -3.50 -4.92 -14.20
CA ALA A 137 -3.11 -3.98 -15.26
C ALA A 137 -1.97 -3.05 -14.81
N LYS A 138 -2.03 -2.61 -13.54
CA LYS A 138 -0.95 -1.82 -12.94
C LYS A 138 0.36 -2.62 -12.82
N LEU A 139 0.29 -3.92 -12.51
CA LEU A 139 1.47 -4.78 -12.51
C LEU A 139 2.10 -4.92 -13.90
N GLU A 140 1.30 -5.03 -14.97
CA GLU A 140 1.83 -5.07 -16.34
C GLU A 140 2.50 -3.74 -16.73
N SER A 141 1.90 -2.60 -16.39
CA SER A 141 2.58 -1.31 -16.67
C SER A 141 3.90 -1.17 -15.89
N LEU A 142 3.99 -1.68 -14.65
CA LEU A 142 5.24 -1.73 -13.91
C LEU A 142 6.26 -2.68 -14.54
N ARG A 143 5.80 -3.79 -15.12
CA ARG A 143 6.65 -4.71 -15.89
C ARG A 143 7.23 -4.01 -17.10
N GLU A 144 6.41 -3.35 -17.91
CA GLU A 144 6.84 -2.59 -19.08
C GLU A 144 7.87 -1.51 -18.74
N ILE A 145 7.63 -0.75 -17.66
CA ILE A 145 8.58 0.26 -17.16
C ILE A 145 9.89 -0.40 -16.72
N ALA A 146 9.85 -1.58 -16.10
CA ALA A 146 11.04 -2.31 -15.68
C ALA A 146 11.86 -2.84 -16.87
N VAL A 147 11.16 -3.30 -17.92
CA VAL A 147 11.76 -3.72 -19.20
C VAL A 147 12.43 -2.53 -19.88
N GLN A 148 11.73 -1.39 -20.02
CA GLN A 148 12.28 -0.17 -20.62
C GLN A 148 13.49 0.39 -19.85
N LYS A 149 13.49 0.27 -18.52
CA LYS A 149 14.64 0.68 -17.67
C LYS A 149 15.82 -0.30 -17.72
N GLY A 150 15.75 -1.36 -18.51
CA GLY A 150 16.80 -2.39 -18.62
C GLY A 150 17.03 -3.16 -17.32
N LYS A 151 16.10 -3.09 -16.35
CA LYS A 151 16.15 -3.86 -15.10
C LYS A 151 15.53 -5.25 -15.27
N TRP A 152 14.76 -5.46 -16.33
CA TRP A 152 14.20 -6.74 -16.71
C TRP A 152 15.00 -7.31 -17.88
N SER A 153 15.55 -8.51 -17.69
CA SER A 153 16.13 -9.35 -18.73
C SER A 153 15.43 -10.70 -18.59
N ASP A 154 14.74 -11.15 -19.63
CA ASP A 154 14.10 -12.48 -19.67
C ASP A 154 15.14 -13.61 -19.64
N ASP A 155 16.41 -13.29 -19.91
CA ASP A 155 17.50 -14.26 -19.95
C ASP A 155 17.92 -14.73 -18.54
N VAL A 156 17.67 -16.01 -18.30
CA VAL A 156 18.24 -16.79 -17.20
C VAL A 156 19.75 -16.90 -17.38
N VAL A 157 20.51 -15.88 -16.94
CA VAL A 157 21.97 -16.01 -16.77
C VAL A 157 22.38 -15.44 -15.42
N PRO A 158 23.08 -16.22 -14.56
CA PRO A 158 23.73 -15.67 -13.38
C PRO A 158 24.97 -14.88 -13.84
N VAL A 159 24.83 -13.57 -14.04
CA VAL A 159 25.97 -12.74 -14.43
C VAL A 159 26.87 -12.50 -13.21
N LEU A 160 27.97 -13.26 -13.19
CA LEU A 160 29.23 -13.11 -12.45
C LEU A 160 29.75 -11.63 -12.48
N PRO A 161 30.79 -11.25 -11.67
CA PRO A 161 31.24 -9.90 -11.28
C PRO A 161 31.41 -8.78 -12.32
N ARG A 162 31.25 -9.04 -13.62
CA ARG A 162 31.37 -8.05 -14.70
C ARG A 162 30.36 -6.91 -14.56
N HIS A 163 29.14 -7.17 -14.09
CA HIS A 163 28.13 -6.12 -13.91
C HIS A 163 28.49 -5.15 -12.77
N LEU A 164 29.07 -5.65 -11.67
CA LEU A 164 29.57 -4.83 -10.58
C LEU A 164 30.77 -3.98 -11.03
N ALA A 165 31.69 -4.55 -11.81
CA ALA A 165 32.80 -3.81 -12.40
C ALA A 165 32.31 -2.70 -13.36
N MET A 166 31.33 -2.99 -14.20
CA MET A 166 30.75 -2.01 -15.12
C MET A 166 29.97 -0.90 -14.39
N GLN A 167 29.28 -1.22 -13.30
CA GLN A 167 28.66 -0.22 -12.43
C GLN A 167 29.69 0.64 -11.69
N ALA A 168 30.81 0.07 -11.25
CA ALA A 168 31.91 0.82 -10.65
C ALA A 168 32.55 1.78 -11.66
N MET A 169 32.76 1.34 -12.90
CA MET A 169 33.25 2.18 -14.01
C MET A 169 32.28 3.31 -14.35
N ARG A 170 30.97 3.04 -14.42
CA ARG A 170 29.94 4.08 -14.61
C ARG A 170 29.92 5.10 -13.47
N LYS A 171 30.03 4.66 -12.21
CA LYS A 171 30.12 5.55 -11.05
C LYS A 171 31.41 6.37 -11.02
N LYS A 172 32.50 5.84 -11.59
CA LYS A 172 33.76 6.56 -11.73
C LYS A 172 33.67 7.62 -12.84
N ALA A 173 33.16 7.26 -14.02
CA ALA A 173 32.93 8.19 -15.12
C ALA A 173 31.98 9.34 -14.74
N HIS A 174 30.89 9.04 -14.02
CA HIS A 174 29.98 10.07 -13.55
C HIS A 174 30.63 11.03 -12.54
N ARG A 175 31.53 10.53 -11.67
CA ARG A 175 32.31 11.38 -10.75
C ARG A 175 33.27 12.29 -11.52
N GLU A 176 33.90 11.77 -12.57
CA GLU A 176 34.81 12.53 -13.42
C GLU A 176 34.06 13.64 -14.19
N GLU A 177 32.88 13.36 -14.75
CA GLU A 177 32.01 14.37 -15.36
C GLU A 177 31.54 15.45 -14.36
N LEU A 178 31.18 15.06 -13.14
CA LEU A 178 30.83 16.00 -12.07
C LEU A 178 32.01 16.90 -11.69
N THR A 179 33.24 16.37 -11.70
CA THR A 179 34.44 17.18 -11.43
C THR A 179 34.77 18.14 -12.55
N GLU A 180 34.56 17.75 -13.80
CA GLU A 180 34.76 18.63 -14.96
C GLU A 180 33.69 19.74 -15.00
N LYS A 181 32.41 19.41 -14.74
CA LYS A 181 31.35 20.42 -14.59
C LYS A 181 31.62 21.41 -13.44
N ARG A 182 32.22 20.94 -12.33
CA ARG A 182 32.61 21.81 -11.20
C ARG A 182 33.69 22.82 -11.57
N LYS A 183 34.58 22.49 -12.51
CA LYS A 183 35.65 23.38 -13.00
C LYS A 183 35.14 24.42 -13.99
N ALA A 184 34.11 24.10 -14.77
CA ALA A 184 33.56 24.96 -15.81
C ALA A 184 32.51 26.00 -15.32
N MET A 185 32.16 26.00 -14.03
CA MET A 185 30.97 26.72 -13.51
C MET A 185 31.32 28.01 -12.76
N ASN A 186 30.46 29.03 -12.88
CA ASN A 186 30.62 30.34 -12.24
C ASN A 186 30.62 30.23 -10.70
N PRO A 187 31.24 31.18 -9.96
CA PRO A 187 31.39 31.08 -8.50
C PRO A 187 30.06 31.01 -7.74
N LEU A 188 29.03 31.70 -8.22
CA LEU A 188 27.69 31.72 -7.61
C LEU A 188 26.93 30.40 -7.86
N GLU A 189 27.07 29.85 -9.05
CA GLU A 189 26.54 28.54 -9.42
C GLU A 189 27.24 27.41 -8.64
N ARG A 190 28.55 27.52 -8.42
CA ARG A 190 29.33 26.58 -7.59
C ARG A 190 28.78 26.53 -6.16
N LEU A 191 28.46 27.67 -5.55
CA LEU A 191 27.88 27.71 -4.20
C LEU A 191 26.53 26.95 -4.13
N SER A 192 25.64 27.17 -5.12
CA SER A 192 24.36 26.47 -5.20
C SER A 192 24.51 24.95 -5.35
N PHE A 193 25.55 24.51 -6.06
CA PHE A 193 25.85 23.10 -6.29
C PHE A 193 26.37 22.42 -5.02
N GLU A 194 27.24 23.09 -4.27
CA GLU A 194 27.73 22.59 -2.98
C GLU A 194 26.59 22.49 -1.95
N LEU A 195 25.68 23.47 -1.92
CA LEU A 195 24.50 23.43 -1.05
C LEU A 195 23.56 22.27 -1.40
N ARG A 196 23.33 22.02 -2.70
CA ARG A 196 22.56 20.84 -3.16
C ARG A 196 23.27 19.53 -2.79
N GLN A 197 24.60 19.49 -2.92
CA GLN A 197 25.38 18.31 -2.56
C GLN A 197 25.38 18.05 -1.05
N LEU A 198 25.44 19.10 -0.22
CA LEU A 198 25.31 19.01 1.24
C LEU A 198 23.91 18.61 1.68
N ALA A 199 22.86 19.16 1.04
CA ALA A 199 21.48 18.76 1.28
C ALA A 199 21.27 17.26 0.97
N SER A 200 21.88 16.74 -0.10
CA SER A 200 21.84 15.31 -0.43
C SER A 200 22.58 14.40 0.57
N LYS A 201 23.54 14.95 1.32
CA LYS A 201 24.30 14.23 2.36
C LYS A 201 23.59 14.22 3.72
N MET A 202 22.56 15.05 3.92
CA MET A 202 21.81 15.15 5.17
C MET A 202 20.58 14.23 5.13
N PRO A 203 20.61 13.07 5.81
CA PRO A 203 19.56 12.05 5.69
C PRO A 203 18.19 12.51 6.20
N TRP A 204 18.14 13.47 7.13
CA TRP A 204 16.89 14.05 7.64
C TRP A 204 16.25 15.03 6.64
N LEU A 205 17.06 15.77 5.89
CA LEU A 205 16.61 16.66 4.81
C LEU A 205 16.07 15.86 3.63
N MET A 206 16.74 14.75 3.29
CA MET A 206 16.18 13.75 2.36
C MET A 206 14.90 13.12 2.91
N TYR A 207 14.81 12.81 4.22
CA TYR A 207 13.57 12.25 4.77
C TYR A 207 12.37 13.21 4.66
N ILE A 208 12.59 14.53 4.82
CA ILE A 208 11.52 15.54 4.76
C ILE A 208 11.23 15.99 3.32
N PHE A 209 12.26 16.15 2.48
CA PHE A 209 12.12 16.70 1.13
C PHE A 209 12.19 15.67 -0.01
N ASP A 210 12.66 14.43 0.23
CA ASP A 210 12.59 13.32 -0.76
C ASP A 210 11.22 12.62 -0.72
N CYS A 211 10.16 13.39 -0.46
CA CYS A 211 8.76 12.96 -0.64
C CYS A 211 8.49 12.56 -2.12
N GLU A 212 9.33 13.02 -3.05
CA GLU A 212 9.28 12.67 -4.47
C GLU A 212 9.73 11.23 -4.76
N LYS A 213 10.62 10.67 -3.93
CA LYS A 213 10.99 9.24 -3.95
C LYS A 213 10.40 8.52 -2.75
N GLU A 214 9.09 8.68 -2.52
CA GLU A 214 8.36 7.53 -1.97
C GLU A 214 8.75 6.31 -2.81
N ASN A 215 9.51 5.40 -2.18
CA ASN A 215 9.94 4.15 -2.78
C ASN A 215 8.74 3.59 -3.56
N GLN A 216 8.89 3.30 -4.85
CA GLN A 216 7.81 2.70 -5.66
C GLN A 216 7.15 1.52 -4.93
N PHE A 217 7.92 0.86 -4.05
CA PHE A 217 7.50 -0.14 -3.08
C PHE A 217 6.43 0.33 -2.06
N LEU A 218 6.56 1.50 -1.43
CA LEU A 218 5.56 2.04 -0.51
C LEU A 218 4.26 2.39 -1.24
N ARG A 219 4.36 2.97 -2.45
CA ARG A 219 3.19 3.22 -3.30
C ARG A 219 2.52 1.91 -3.68
N LEU A 220 3.28 0.94 -4.17
CA LEU A 220 2.76 -0.39 -4.51
C LEU A 220 2.15 -1.11 -3.30
N THR A 221 2.75 -1.01 -2.12
CA THR A 221 2.25 -1.63 -0.88
C THR A 221 0.99 -0.93 -0.36
N ARG A 222 0.86 0.38 -0.56
CA ARG A 222 -0.36 1.12 -0.25
C ARG A 222 -1.49 0.70 -1.19
N ASP A 223 -1.19 0.62 -2.48
CA ASP A 223 -2.17 0.30 -3.52
C ASP A 223 -2.62 -1.17 -3.46
N CYS A 224 -1.78 -2.07 -2.98
CA CYS A 224 -2.13 -3.49 -2.88
C CYS A 224 -3.07 -3.81 -1.71
N GLN A 225 -3.29 -2.90 -0.76
CA GLN A 225 -4.10 -3.20 0.44
C GLN A 225 -5.53 -3.61 0.06
N VAL A 226 -6.15 -2.86 -0.85
CA VAL A 226 -7.51 -3.14 -1.34
C VAL A 226 -7.55 -4.46 -2.10
N MET A 227 -6.52 -4.74 -2.93
CA MET A 227 -6.36 -6.03 -3.62
C MET A 227 -6.23 -7.19 -2.64
N LEU A 228 -5.46 -7.04 -1.55
CA LEU A 228 -5.29 -8.10 -0.54
C LEU A 228 -6.61 -8.38 0.18
N PHE A 229 -7.37 -7.33 0.51
CA PHE A 229 -8.71 -7.49 1.08
C PHE A 229 -9.67 -8.18 0.09
N ALA A 230 -9.71 -7.77 -1.18
CA ALA A 230 -10.55 -8.38 -2.20
C ALA A 230 -10.25 -9.88 -2.40
N VAL A 231 -8.98 -10.25 -2.57
CA VAL A 231 -8.56 -11.66 -2.68
C VAL A 231 -8.99 -12.46 -1.46
N ARG A 232 -8.85 -11.88 -0.25
CA ARG A 232 -9.19 -12.60 0.97
C ARG A 232 -10.68 -12.71 1.20
N VAL A 233 -11.45 -11.66 0.89
CA VAL A 233 -12.91 -11.67 0.87
C VAL A 233 -13.40 -12.81 -0.03
N LEU A 234 -12.95 -12.86 -1.30
CA LEU A 234 -13.34 -13.91 -2.24
C LEU A 234 -13.00 -15.30 -1.70
N SER A 235 -11.78 -15.51 -1.20
CA SER A 235 -11.39 -16.81 -0.67
C SER A 235 -12.22 -17.24 0.56
N CYS A 236 -12.58 -16.31 1.44
CA CYS A 236 -13.39 -16.62 2.62
C CYS A 236 -14.85 -16.84 2.26
N LEU A 237 -15.42 -16.03 1.36
CA LEU A 237 -16.81 -16.21 0.90
C LEU A 237 -16.99 -17.52 0.14
N VAL A 238 -16.05 -17.90 -0.73
CA VAL A 238 -16.08 -19.20 -1.43
C VAL A 238 -15.96 -20.38 -0.45
N SER A 239 -15.11 -20.26 0.58
CA SER A 239 -15.04 -21.29 1.63
C SER A 239 -16.35 -21.41 2.40
N CYS A 240 -16.96 -20.28 2.80
CA CYS A 240 -18.22 -20.27 3.54
C CYS A 240 -19.40 -20.72 2.68
N SER A 241 -19.40 -20.43 1.37
CA SER A 241 -20.49 -20.77 0.47
C SER A 241 -20.71 -22.27 0.35
N ILE A 242 -19.68 -23.11 0.52
CA ILE A 242 -19.81 -24.58 0.47
C ILE A 242 -20.83 -25.08 1.51
N LEU A 243 -20.94 -24.42 2.66
CA LEU A 243 -21.85 -24.79 3.75
C LEU A 243 -23.10 -23.91 3.85
N GLU A 244 -22.99 -22.64 3.43
CA GLU A 244 -24.01 -21.62 3.70
C GLU A 244 -24.83 -21.21 2.45
N ASP A 245 -24.33 -21.47 1.24
CA ASP A 245 -25.01 -21.10 -0.01
C ASP A 245 -26.08 -22.13 -0.40
N ARG A 246 -27.35 -21.78 -0.16
CA ARG A 246 -28.50 -22.63 -0.50
C ARG A 246 -28.85 -22.61 -1.99
N PHE A 247 -28.40 -21.59 -2.72
CA PHE A 247 -28.80 -21.36 -4.11
C PHE A 247 -27.70 -21.74 -5.11
N GLY A 248 -26.49 -22.05 -4.64
CA GLY A 248 -25.35 -22.42 -5.49
C GLY A 248 -24.84 -21.27 -6.35
N VAL A 249 -25.18 -20.03 -5.97
CA VAL A 249 -24.82 -18.80 -6.67
C VAL A 249 -23.30 -18.65 -6.77
N VAL A 250 -22.61 -18.85 -5.64
CA VAL A 250 -21.16 -18.68 -5.57
C VAL A 250 -20.47 -19.78 -6.36
N GLN A 251 -21.02 -21.00 -6.33
CA GLN A 251 -20.46 -22.18 -6.99
C GLN A 251 -20.32 -22.01 -8.51
N ARG A 252 -21.25 -21.28 -9.14
CA ARG A 252 -21.21 -20.95 -10.56
C ARG A 252 -19.99 -20.10 -10.94
N ASP A 253 -19.56 -19.21 -10.05
CA ASP A 253 -18.49 -18.23 -10.32
C ASP A 253 -17.11 -18.71 -9.86
N ILE A 254 -17.01 -19.84 -9.15
CA ILE A 254 -15.74 -20.40 -8.65
C ILE A 254 -14.69 -20.58 -9.76
N PRO A 255 -15.01 -21.13 -10.95
CA PRO A 255 -14.01 -21.28 -12.00
C PRO A 255 -13.39 -19.94 -12.44
N MET A 256 -14.21 -18.90 -12.53
CA MET A 256 -13.77 -17.54 -12.88
C MET A 256 -12.89 -16.94 -11.78
N ILE A 257 -13.28 -17.12 -10.51
CA ILE A 257 -12.50 -16.65 -9.35
C ILE A 257 -11.15 -17.37 -9.29
N LEU A 258 -11.10 -18.68 -9.50
CA LEU A 258 -9.86 -19.44 -9.50
C LEU A 258 -8.95 -19.05 -10.67
N ALA A 259 -9.50 -18.83 -11.87
CA ALA A 259 -8.73 -18.41 -13.03
C ALA A 259 -8.09 -17.03 -12.84
N THR A 260 -8.85 -16.06 -12.31
CA THR A 260 -8.35 -14.71 -12.04
C THR A 260 -7.29 -14.69 -10.94
N LEU A 261 -7.49 -15.42 -9.85
CA LEU A 261 -6.49 -15.55 -8.77
C LEU A 261 -5.21 -16.25 -9.23
N ASN A 262 -5.30 -17.28 -10.06
CA ASN A 262 -4.11 -17.94 -10.64
C ASN A 262 -3.36 -17.00 -11.59
N THR A 263 -4.08 -16.28 -12.46
CA THR A 263 -3.49 -15.29 -13.35
C THR A 263 -2.76 -14.19 -12.55
N LEU A 264 -3.37 -13.69 -11.48
CA LEU A 264 -2.75 -12.72 -10.57
C LEU A 264 -1.50 -13.30 -9.90
N LYS A 265 -1.57 -14.54 -9.40
CA LYS A 265 -0.42 -15.24 -8.80
C LYS A 265 0.75 -15.29 -9.78
N ASP A 266 0.51 -15.71 -11.01
CA ASP A 266 1.56 -15.91 -12.01
C ASP A 266 2.21 -14.57 -12.40
N LYS A 267 1.41 -13.52 -12.57
CA LYS A 267 1.91 -12.14 -12.77
C LYS A 267 2.76 -11.65 -11.61
N LEU A 268 2.34 -11.90 -10.37
CA LEU A 268 3.10 -11.53 -9.17
C LEU A 268 4.42 -12.31 -9.04
N VAL A 269 4.41 -13.61 -9.38
CA VAL A 269 5.61 -14.46 -9.38
C VAL A 269 6.62 -13.97 -10.43
N ALA A 270 6.16 -13.62 -11.63
CA ALA A 270 7.02 -13.05 -12.68
C ALA A 270 7.71 -11.74 -12.21
N LEU A 271 7.03 -10.95 -11.39
CA LEU A 271 7.53 -9.68 -10.87
C LEU A 271 8.36 -9.77 -9.57
N ARG A 272 8.54 -10.98 -9.03
CA ARG A 272 9.33 -11.23 -7.80
C ARG A 272 10.76 -10.67 -7.87
N ARG A 273 11.38 -10.65 -9.04
CA ARG A 273 12.76 -10.14 -9.23
C ARG A 273 12.85 -8.61 -9.25
N VAL A 274 11.80 -7.93 -9.69
CA VAL A 274 11.77 -6.45 -9.79
C VAL A 274 11.43 -5.83 -8.45
N SER A 275 10.54 -6.49 -7.72
CA SER A 275 9.97 -5.95 -6.50
C SER A 275 9.89 -7.04 -5.43
N PRO A 276 10.75 -7.00 -4.39
CA PRO A 276 10.69 -7.97 -3.31
C PRO A 276 9.32 -8.10 -2.61
N PRO A 277 8.47 -7.04 -2.45
CA PRO A 277 7.14 -7.23 -1.85
C PRO A 277 6.17 -8.03 -2.74
N CYS A 278 6.36 -8.07 -4.06
CA CYS A 278 5.53 -8.91 -4.94
C CYS A 278 5.65 -10.41 -4.62
N ALA A 279 6.80 -10.84 -4.10
CA ALA A 279 6.98 -12.20 -3.59
C ALA A 279 6.04 -12.49 -2.41
N GLY A 280 5.92 -11.54 -1.48
CA GLY A 280 5.03 -11.65 -0.34
C GLY A 280 3.55 -11.69 -0.75
N PHE A 281 3.17 -10.88 -1.73
CA PHE A 281 1.81 -10.88 -2.28
C PHE A 281 1.49 -12.19 -3.02
N ALA A 282 2.43 -12.74 -3.80
CA ALA A 282 2.26 -14.04 -4.45
C ALA A 282 1.99 -15.15 -3.43
N VAL A 283 2.76 -15.19 -2.34
CA VAL A 283 2.54 -16.14 -1.24
C VAL A 283 1.18 -15.92 -0.57
N TYR A 284 0.73 -14.68 -0.42
CA TYR A 284 -0.59 -14.37 0.13
C TYR A 284 -1.73 -14.88 -0.76
N VAL A 285 -1.63 -14.66 -2.07
CA VAL A 285 -2.61 -15.16 -3.05
C VAL A 285 -2.62 -16.69 -3.05
N GLN A 286 -1.44 -17.32 -3.03
CA GLN A 286 -1.31 -18.78 -2.94
C GLN A 286 -1.96 -19.34 -1.67
N ARG A 287 -1.76 -18.70 -0.51
CA ARG A 287 -2.45 -19.09 0.74
C ARG A 287 -3.97 -18.97 0.65
N SER A 288 -4.46 -17.98 -0.09
CA SER A 288 -5.90 -17.76 -0.29
C SER A 288 -6.50 -18.81 -1.24
N LEU A 289 -5.77 -19.20 -2.29
CA LEU A 289 -6.13 -20.33 -3.16
C LEU A 289 -6.14 -21.66 -2.39
N LEU A 290 -5.12 -21.92 -1.57
CA LEU A 290 -5.05 -23.11 -0.72
C LEU A 290 -6.22 -23.18 0.26
N ARG A 291 -6.66 -22.05 0.81
CA ARG A 291 -7.86 -21.99 1.66
C ARG A 291 -9.10 -22.47 0.91
N ILE A 292 -9.32 -21.99 -0.31
CA ILE A 292 -10.44 -22.42 -1.15
C ILE A 292 -10.35 -23.93 -1.36
N TRP A 293 -9.18 -24.43 -1.76
CA TRP A 293 -8.95 -25.85 -2.03
C TRP A 293 -9.22 -26.74 -0.79
N LEU A 294 -8.69 -26.37 0.37
CA LEU A 294 -8.90 -27.09 1.63
C LEU A 294 -10.35 -27.06 2.13
N SER A 295 -11.19 -26.17 1.59
CA SER A 295 -12.59 -26.07 2.00
C SER A 295 -13.47 -27.12 1.32
N PHE A 296 -12.99 -27.77 0.25
CA PHE A 296 -13.71 -28.85 -0.42
C PHE A 296 -13.42 -30.19 0.25
N PRO A 297 -14.43 -30.87 0.82
CA PRO A 297 -14.26 -32.20 1.37
C PRO A 297 -14.01 -33.22 0.23
N ASP A 298 -12.82 -33.83 0.21
CA ASP A 298 -12.53 -35.15 -0.36
C ASP A 298 -12.76 -35.45 -1.86
N SER A 299 -12.65 -34.49 -2.80
CA SER A 299 -12.82 -34.82 -4.23
C SER A 299 -11.55 -35.01 -5.07
N TYR A 300 -10.34 -34.70 -4.56
CA TYR A 300 -9.09 -34.98 -5.29
C TYR A 300 -7.97 -35.37 -4.31
N GLY A 301 -7.90 -36.66 -3.98
CA GLY A 301 -6.83 -37.22 -3.18
C GLY A 301 -5.45 -36.96 -3.80
N ALA A 302 -4.46 -36.75 -2.93
CA ALA A 302 -2.98 -36.88 -3.06
C ALA A 302 -2.21 -36.35 -4.30
N ASP A 303 -2.81 -36.22 -5.48
CA ASP A 303 -2.12 -35.89 -6.74
C ASP A 303 -2.08 -34.40 -7.06
N GLY A 304 -3.01 -33.60 -6.50
CA GLY A 304 -3.07 -32.14 -6.72
C GLY A 304 -1.91 -31.33 -6.13
N LEU A 305 -1.18 -31.89 -5.17
CA LEU A 305 -0.01 -31.25 -4.55
C LEU A 305 1.20 -31.16 -5.51
N ARG A 306 1.24 -31.96 -6.58
CA ARG A 306 2.38 -32.00 -7.51
C ARG A 306 2.41 -30.86 -8.53
N HIS A 307 1.30 -30.11 -8.69
CA HIS A 307 1.21 -29.03 -9.67
C HIS A 307 1.53 -27.63 -9.11
N PHE A 308 1.82 -27.51 -7.81
CA PHE A 308 2.02 -26.21 -7.14
C PHE A 308 3.30 -26.11 -6.28
N SER A 309 4.20 -27.10 -6.36
CA SER A 309 5.56 -27.00 -5.82
C SER A 309 6.53 -26.38 -6.82
#